data_AF-A0A0U1DV44-F1
#
_entry.id   AF-A0A0U1DV44-F1
#
_cell.length_a   1.000
_cell.length_b   1.000
_cell.length_c   1.000
_cell.angle_alpha   90.00
_cell.angle_beta   90.00
_cell.angle_gamma   90.00
#
_symmetry.space_group_name_H-M   'P 1'
#
loop_
_entity.id
_entity.type
_entity.pdbx_description
1 polymer ?
#
loop_
_entity_poly.entity_id
_entity_poly.type
_entity_poly.pdbx_seq_one_letter_code
_entity_poly.pdbx_strand_id
1 'polypeptide(L)'
;MVTHGGASEDVAPDEWMSADDIAALSRGRATANTVRSWWRSGALEFDVFPELGTKSNKRSNRAAAEQFLRRKYGNFDKPAPAAADRSHATPLVASSHPGSPPAAGGVADLIDTLATVRASADAVMQALIAEAEANAVRSRAIAEADEKRVETLKHLQTMLRGYDLALSTHLQPPTVGDVSEVNTS
;
A
#
# COMPACT_ATOMS: atom_id res chain seq x y z
N MET A 1 -44.82 -9.83 -30.09
CA MET A 1 -44.11 -8.61 -29.67
C MET A 1 -44.31 -8.46 -28.17
N VAL A 2 -43.32 -8.83 -27.37
CA VAL A 2 -43.27 -8.56 -25.93
C VAL A 2 -41.95 -7.85 -25.69
N THR A 3 -42.03 -6.60 -25.26
CA THR A 3 -40.88 -5.75 -24.96
C THR A 3 -40.30 -6.16 -23.61
N HIS A 4 -39.08 -6.71 -23.61
CA HIS A 4 -38.24 -6.80 -22.42
C HIS A 4 -37.78 -5.39 -22.03
N GLY A 5 -38.49 -4.76 -21.10
CA GLY A 5 -38.00 -3.64 -20.30
C GLY A 5 -38.09 -4.08 -18.84
N GLY A 6 -37.15 -3.82 -17.96
CA GLY A 6 -35.90 -3.08 -18.02
C GLY A 6 -35.28 -3.20 -16.63
N ALA A 7 -33.98 -2.92 -16.53
CA ALA A 7 -33.20 -2.92 -15.30
C ALA A 7 -32.99 -4.31 -14.65
N SER A 8 -32.27 -5.19 -15.36
CA SER A 8 -31.33 -6.04 -14.65
C SER A 8 -30.22 -5.13 -14.14
N GLU A 9 -30.33 -4.79 -12.86
CA GLU A 9 -29.23 -4.59 -11.91
C GLU A 9 -27.83 -4.60 -12.56
N ASP A 10 -27.34 -3.43 -12.97
CA ASP A 10 -25.91 -3.13 -12.97
C ASP A 10 -25.46 -3.05 -11.49
N VAL A 11 -25.55 -4.17 -10.77
CA VAL A 11 -24.77 -4.38 -9.56
C VAL A 11 -23.36 -4.63 -10.07
N ALA A 12 -22.63 -3.52 -10.23
CA ALA A 12 -21.19 -3.55 -10.44
C ALA A 12 -20.58 -4.58 -9.48
N PRO A 13 -19.66 -5.42 -9.96
CA PRO A 13 -19.09 -6.49 -9.14
C PRO A 13 -18.58 -5.89 -7.84
N ASP A 14 -18.88 -6.55 -6.72
CA ASP A 14 -18.39 -6.23 -5.37
C ASP A 14 -16.86 -6.16 -5.37
N GLU A 15 -16.33 -5.02 -5.81
CA GLU A 15 -14.91 -4.78 -5.95
C GLU A 15 -14.40 -4.44 -4.56
N TRP A 16 -13.88 -5.46 -3.89
CA TRP A 16 -13.25 -5.35 -2.59
C TRP A 16 -11.94 -4.58 -2.71
N MET A 17 -11.93 -3.34 -2.23
CA MET A 17 -10.83 -2.40 -2.39
C MET A 17 -9.82 -2.50 -1.24
N SER A 18 -8.53 -2.41 -1.57
CA SER A 18 -7.47 -2.28 -0.57
C SER A 18 -7.39 -0.86 0.00
N ALA A 19 -6.60 -0.70 1.07
CA ALA A 19 -6.39 0.62 1.67
C ALA A 19 -5.77 1.62 0.67
N ASP A 20 -4.91 1.13 -0.22
CA ASP A 20 -4.23 1.93 -1.23
C ASP A 20 -5.21 2.35 -2.34
N ASP A 21 -6.11 1.46 -2.74
CA ASP A 21 -7.15 1.77 -3.75
C ASP A 21 -8.17 2.79 -3.23
N ILE A 22 -8.58 2.66 -1.96
CA ILE A 22 -9.49 3.62 -1.30
C ILE A 22 -8.80 4.99 -1.15
N ALA A 23 -7.50 5.00 -0.84
CA ALA A 23 -6.72 6.22 -0.78
C ALA A 23 -6.63 6.90 -2.16
N ALA A 24 -6.41 6.13 -3.23
CA ALA A 24 -6.43 6.64 -4.60
C ALA A 24 -7.80 7.22 -4.96
N LEU A 25 -8.89 6.54 -4.58
CA LEU A 25 -10.27 6.98 -4.82
C LEU A 25 -10.58 8.31 -4.10
N SER A 26 -9.92 8.59 -2.98
CA SER A 26 -10.02 9.87 -2.27
C SER A 26 -9.29 11.04 -2.96
N ARG A 27 -8.61 10.81 -4.10
CA ARG A 27 -7.82 11.79 -4.85
C ARG A 27 -6.79 12.54 -3.98
N GLY A 28 -6.10 11.81 -3.11
CA GLY A 28 -5.06 12.36 -2.23
C GLY A 28 -5.56 13.02 -0.94
N ARG A 29 -6.87 13.02 -0.65
CA ARG A 29 -7.41 13.55 0.62
C ARG A 29 -7.23 12.61 1.80
N ALA A 30 -6.97 11.33 1.55
CA ALA A 30 -6.64 10.34 2.54
C ALA A 30 -5.48 9.46 2.04
N THR A 31 -4.58 9.10 2.93
CA THR A 31 -3.51 8.13 2.67
C THR A 31 -3.97 6.74 3.12
N ALA A 32 -3.27 5.69 2.68
CA ALA A 32 -3.57 4.33 3.09
C ALA A 32 -3.49 4.12 4.62
N ASN A 33 -2.62 4.85 5.32
CA ASN A 33 -2.58 4.83 6.79
C ASN A 33 -3.82 5.46 7.42
N THR A 34 -4.36 6.52 6.81
CA THR A 34 -5.62 7.12 7.24
C THR A 34 -6.78 6.14 7.06
N VAL A 35 -6.82 5.39 5.95
CA VAL A 35 -7.83 4.34 5.72
C VAL A 35 -7.71 3.20 6.74
N ARG A 36 -6.48 2.72 7.00
CA ARG A 36 -6.23 1.72 8.06
C ARG A 36 -6.66 2.21 9.44
N SER A 37 -6.50 3.50 9.72
CA SER A 37 -6.99 4.12 10.95
C SER A 37 -8.52 4.08 11.03
N TRP A 38 -9.22 4.31 9.93
CA TRP A 38 -10.69 4.20 9.88
C TRP A 38 -11.21 2.79 10.09
N TRP A 39 -10.50 1.79 9.57
CA TRP A 39 -10.79 0.39 9.90
C TRP A 39 -10.54 0.08 11.37
N ARG A 40 -9.48 0.63 11.96
CA ARG A 40 -9.21 0.43 13.39
C ARG A 40 -10.24 1.12 14.29
N SER A 41 -10.75 2.29 13.88
CA SER A 41 -11.75 3.04 14.63
C SER A 41 -13.19 2.58 14.36
N GLY A 42 -13.40 1.62 13.46
CA GLY A 42 -14.73 1.18 13.03
C GLY A 42 -15.53 2.24 12.27
N ALA A 43 -14.86 3.27 11.74
CA ALA A 43 -15.52 4.35 11.00
C ALA A 43 -15.85 3.94 9.56
N LEU A 44 -15.06 3.02 8.99
CA LEU A 44 -15.24 2.44 7.67
C LEU A 44 -15.43 0.93 7.82
N GLU A 45 -16.49 0.40 7.24
CA GLU A 45 -16.80 -1.03 7.22
C GLU A 45 -15.74 -1.79 6.41
N PHE A 46 -15.28 -2.91 6.94
CA PHE A 46 -14.27 -3.75 6.30
C PHE A 46 -14.55 -5.22 6.61
N ASP A 47 -14.19 -6.06 5.66
CA ASP A 47 -14.11 -7.49 5.85
C ASP A 47 -12.66 -7.96 5.82
N VAL A 48 -12.41 -9.05 6.54
CA VAL A 48 -11.09 -9.67 6.65
C VAL A 48 -11.05 -10.88 5.74
N PHE A 49 -10.14 -10.84 4.77
CA PHE A 49 -9.86 -11.89 3.80
C PHE A 49 -8.56 -12.60 4.21
N PRO A 50 -8.64 -13.78 4.84
CA PRO A 50 -7.47 -14.49 5.35
C PRO A 50 -6.49 -14.89 4.24
N GLU A 51 -7.02 -15.14 3.04
CA GLU A 51 -6.29 -15.58 1.85
C GLU A 51 -5.25 -14.57 1.34
N LEU A 52 -5.36 -13.28 1.72
CA LEU A 52 -4.46 -12.21 1.25
C LEU A 52 -3.23 -11.97 2.15
N GLY A 53 -3.08 -12.77 3.21
CA GLY A 53 -1.92 -12.73 4.12
C GLY A 53 -1.99 -11.63 5.20
N THR A 54 -1.10 -11.73 6.20
CA THR A 54 -1.18 -10.97 7.46
C THR A 54 -1.00 -9.45 7.35
N LYS A 55 -0.43 -8.95 6.24
CA LYS A 55 -0.16 -7.51 6.04
C LYS A 55 -1.27 -6.76 5.32
N SER A 56 -2.13 -7.45 4.56
CA SER A 56 -3.14 -6.82 3.68
C SER A 56 -4.42 -7.65 3.61
N ASN A 57 -4.90 -8.11 4.76
CA ASN A 57 -6.11 -8.93 4.85
C ASN A 57 -7.40 -8.11 4.91
N LYS A 58 -7.36 -6.81 5.16
CA LYS A 58 -8.58 -5.98 5.24
C LYS A 58 -8.94 -5.39 3.88
N ARG A 59 -10.21 -5.49 3.51
CA ARG A 59 -10.78 -4.87 2.30
C ARG A 59 -12.13 -4.24 2.65
N SER A 60 -12.45 -3.14 1.98
CA SER A 60 -13.80 -2.55 2.06
C SER A 60 -14.48 -2.67 0.72
N ASN A 61 -15.78 -2.89 0.73
CA ASN A 61 -16.58 -2.82 -0.48
C ASN A 61 -16.48 -1.39 -1.07
N ARG A 62 -16.29 -1.31 -2.39
CA ARG A 62 -16.21 -0.04 -3.12
C ARG A 62 -17.37 0.90 -2.82
N ALA A 63 -18.60 0.40 -2.79
CA ALA A 63 -19.78 1.23 -2.53
C ALA A 63 -19.76 1.82 -1.11
N ALA A 64 -19.37 1.03 -0.11
CA ALA A 64 -19.23 1.48 1.27
C ALA A 64 -18.11 2.53 1.41
N ALA A 65 -16.98 2.32 0.75
CA ALA A 65 -15.87 3.27 0.71
C ALA A 65 -16.28 4.59 0.03
N GLU A 66 -16.93 4.53 -1.12
CA GLU A 66 -17.42 5.71 -1.83
C GLU A 66 -18.47 6.49 -1.02
N GLN A 67 -19.44 5.80 -0.41
CA GLN A 67 -20.47 6.43 0.41
C GLN A 67 -19.87 7.08 1.66
N PHE A 68 -18.93 6.41 2.31
CA PHE A 68 -18.19 6.96 3.45
C PHE A 68 -17.40 8.21 3.04
N LEU A 69 -16.69 8.16 1.93
CA LEU A 69 -15.91 9.30 1.45
C LEU A 69 -16.82 10.45 0.98
N ARG A 70 -17.97 10.18 0.35
CA ARG A 70 -18.99 11.20 0.02
C ARG A 70 -19.53 11.87 1.28
N ARG A 71 -19.84 11.09 2.33
CA ARG A 71 -20.30 11.62 3.62
C ARG A 71 -19.21 12.46 4.31
N LYS A 72 -17.95 12.07 4.16
CA LYS A 72 -16.81 12.71 4.83
C LYS A 72 -16.29 13.95 4.11
N TYR A 73 -16.33 13.96 2.78
CA TYR A 73 -15.72 15.01 1.94
C TYR A 73 -16.72 15.73 1.01
N GLY A 74 -17.99 15.31 0.99
CA GLY A 74 -19.02 15.83 0.09
C GLY A 74 -19.08 15.14 -1.27
N ASN A 75 -20.07 15.49 -2.11
CA ASN A 75 -20.26 14.90 -3.43
C ASN A 75 -19.04 15.12 -4.35
N PHE A 76 -18.60 14.04 -4.98
CA PHE A 76 -17.50 14.00 -5.96
C PHE A 76 -17.85 14.55 -7.35
N ASP A 77 -19.13 14.90 -7.59
CA ASP A 77 -19.67 15.36 -8.88
C ASP A 77 -19.35 16.81 -9.23
N LYS A 78 -18.57 17.52 -8.41
CA LYS A 78 -18.00 18.79 -8.84
C LYS A 78 -16.63 18.50 -9.44
N PRO A 79 -16.36 18.85 -10.72
CA PRO A 79 -15.00 18.73 -11.25
C PRO A 79 -14.09 19.53 -10.34
N ALA A 80 -13.17 18.83 -9.68
CA ALA A 80 -12.22 19.46 -8.79
C ALA A 80 -11.39 20.44 -9.64
N PRO A 81 -11.26 21.73 -9.26
CA PRO A 81 -10.13 22.51 -9.74
C PRO A 81 -8.89 21.73 -9.33
N ALA A 82 -7.97 21.56 -10.27
CA ALA A 82 -6.73 20.81 -10.13
C ALA A 82 -6.11 21.03 -8.74
N ALA A 83 -5.75 19.92 -8.11
CA ALA A 83 -5.32 19.86 -6.72
C ALA A 83 -4.15 20.83 -6.48
N ALA A 84 -4.43 21.86 -5.68
CA ALA A 84 -3.42 22.45 -4.85
C ALA A 84 -3.03 21.44 -3.77
N ASP A 85 -1.72 21.25 -3.64
CA ASP A 85 -1.01 20.65 -2.54
C ASP A 85 -1.67 20.89 -1.18
N ARG A 86 -1.68 19.86 -0.34
CA ARG A 86 -1.91 20.01 1.10
C ARG A 86 -0.79 19.36 1.88
N SER A 87 0.29 20.12 2.02
CA SER A 87 1.14 20.07 3.21
C SER A 87 0.36 20.58 4.42
N HIS A 88 0.64 19.98 5.56
CA HIS A 88 -0.02 20.13 6.86
C HIS A 88 -0.35 21.57 7.31
N ALA A 89 -1.51 21.71 7.94
CA ALA A 89 -1.96 22.90 8.64
C ALA A 89 -1.13 23.17 9.91
N THR A 90 -0.88 24.45 10.18
CA THR A 90 -0.86 25.03 11.54
C THR A 90 -1.90 26.16 11.57
N PRO A 91 -2.72 26.29 12.63
CA PRO A 91 -3.85 27.22 12.64
C PRO A 91 -3.44 28.55 13.27
N LEU A 92 -3.76 29.69 12.65
CA LEU A 92 -4.26 30.83 13.42
C LEU A 92 -4.86 31.95 12.55
N VAL A 93 -5.96 32.48 13.08
CA VAL A 93 -6.63 33.76 12.80
C VAL A 93 -7.55 33.81 11.58
N ALA A 94 -8.83 33.65 11.90
CA ALA A 94 -9.96 34.07 11.11
C ALA A 94 -9.87 35.56 10.73
N SER A 95 -10.17 35.87 9.47
CA SER A 95 -10.84 37.12 9.09
C SER A 95 -11.53 36.90 7.75
N SER A 96 -12.81 36.59 7.82
CA SER A 96 -13.75 36.65 6.70
C SER A 96 -13.90 38.11 6.25
N HIS A 97 -13.78 38.40 4.96
CA HIS A 97 -14.49 39.52 4.32
C HIS A 97 -14.87 39.09 2.88
N PRO A 98 -16.16 39.16 2.51
CA PRO A 98 -16.61 38.96 1.14
C PRO A 98 -16.71 40.32 0.41
N GLY A 99 -16.08 40.43 -0.75
CA GLY A 99 -16.44 41.44 -1.76
C GLY A 99 -15.36 42.47 -2.11
N SER A 100 -14.75 42.32 -3.29
CA SER A 100 -14.70 43.35 -4.35
C SER A 100 -13.99 42.81 -5.61
N PRO A 101 -14.47 43.12 -6.83
CA PRO A 101 -13.81 42.79 -8.10
C PRO A 101 -12.73 43.87 -8.46
N PRO A 102 -11.95 43.68 -9.56
CA PRO A 102 -10.48 43.72 -9.52
C PRO A 102 -9.88 45.12 -9.64
N ALA A 103 -8.79 45.38 -8.91
CA ALA A 103 -7.95 46.54 -9.10
C ALA A 103 -6.51 46.10 -9.41
N ALA A 104 -6.12 46.29 -10.68
CA ALA A 104 -4.77 46.40 -11.23
C ALA A 104 -3.61 45.84 -10.36
N GLY A 105 -3.32 44.54 -10.49
CA GLY A 105 -2.08 43.95 -9.99
C GLY A 105 -0.90 44.41 -10.84
N GLY A 106 -0.01 45.21 -10.25
CA GLY A 106 1.18 45.74 -10.92
C GLY A 106 2.27 44.68 -11.10
N VAL A 107 3.28 44.98 -11.93
CA VAL A 107 4.43 44.10 -12.21
C VAL A 107 5.12 43.57 -10.93
N ALA A 108 5.03 44.30 -9.81
CA ALA A 108 5.54 43.87 -8.51
C ALA A 108 4.81 42.63 -7.93
N ASP A 109 3.48 42.55 -8.05
CA ASP A 109 2.70 41.38 -7.61
C ASP A 109 3.02 40.14 -8.48
N LEU A 110 3.33 40.37 -9.75
CA LEU A 110 3.80 39.33 -10.68
C LEU A 110 5.19 38.80 -10.29
N ILE A 111 6.09 39.67 -9.86
CA ILE A 111 7.43 39.27 -9.39
C ILE A 111 7.32 38.48 -8.07
N ASP A 112 6.44 38.92 -7.16
CA ASP A 112 6.25 38.26 -5.86
C ASP A 112 5.60 36.88 -6.01
N THR A 113 4.60 36.76 -6.89
CA THR A 113 4.01 35.46 -7.25
C THR A 113 5.02 34.52 -7.91
N LEU A 114 5.86 35.01 -8.84
CA LEU A 114 6.91 34.22 -9.47
C LEU A 114 8.01 33.79 -8.47
N ALA A 115 8.39 34.66 -7.55
CA ALA A 115 9.32 34.33 -6.47
C ALA A 115 8.75 33.25 -5.55
N THR A 116 7.46 33.34 -5.22
CA THR A 116 6.74 32.35 -4.42
C THR A 116 6.65 31.00 -5.15
N VAL A 117 6.34 31.01 -6.45
CA VAL A 117 6.30 29.79 -7.27
C VAL A 117 7.67 29.14 -7.35
N ARG A 118 8.74 29.92 -7.56
CA ARG A 118 10.10 29.39 -7.57
C ARG A 118 10.48 28.76 -6.22
N ALA A 119 10.20 29.44 -5.11
CA ALA A 119 10.45 28.91 -3.78
C ALA A 119 9.65 27.62 -3.52
N SER A 120 8.41 27.55 -4.01
CA SER A 120 7.60 26.32 -3.91
C SER A 120 8.18 25.17 -4.76
N ALA A 121 8.69 25.46 -5.96
CA ALA A 121 9.33 24.47 -6.82
C ALA A 121 10.63 23.92 -6.21
N ASP A 122 11.45 24.81 -5.64
CA ASP A 122 12.68 24.40 -4.93
C ASP A 122 12.35 23.54 -3.71
N ALA A 123 11.30 23.88 -2.95
CA ALA A 123 10.85 23.08 -1.81
C ALA A 123 10.32 21.70 -2.23
N VAL A 124 9.54 21.61 -3.32
CA VAL A 124 9.05 20.34 -3.87
C VAL A 124 10.21 19.48 -4.35
N MET A 125 11.19 20.07 -5.04
CA MET A 125 12.36 19.35 -5.51
C MET A 125 13.17 18.76 -4.35
N GLN A 126 13.39 19.52 -3.28
CA GLN A 126 14.05 19.02 -2.07
C GLN A 126 13.26 17.91 -1.39
N ALA A 127 11.93 18.02 -1.34
CA ALA A 127 11.08 16.97 -0.78
C ALA A 127 11.15 15.67 -1.61
N LEU A 128 11.15 15.76 -2.94
CA LEU A 128 11.30 14.60 -3.83
C LEU A 128 12.67 13.95 -3.69
N ILE A 129 13.74 14.74 -3.53
CA ILE A 129 15.09 14.21 -3.28
C ILE A 129 15.11 13.46 -1.94
N ALA A 130 14.58 14.05 -0.88
CA ALA A 130 14.50 13.41 0.44
C ALA A 130 13.67 12.12 0.41
N GLU A 131 12.57 12.08 -0.34
CA GLU A 131 11.77 10.88 -0.53
C GLU A 131 12.52 9.80 -1.32
N ALA A 132 13.23 10.19 -2.39
CA ALA A 132 14.07 9.29 -3.17
C ALA A 132 15.19 8.67 -2.32
N GLU A 133 15.85 9.46 -1.47
CA GLU A 133 16.86 8.98 -0.53
C GLU A 133 16.27 8.01 0.50
N ALA A 134 15.11 8.33 1.08
CA ALA A 134 14.42 7.44 2.01
C ALA A 134 13.99 6.12 1.36
N ASN A 135 13.62 6.13 0.08
CA ASN A 135 13.31 4.93 -0.69
C ASN A 135 14.56 4.10 -0.98
N ALA A 136 15.70 4.74 -1.29
CA ALA A 136 16.97 4.05 -1.50
C ALA A 136 17.49 3.36 -0.21
N VAL A 137 17.29 3.97 0.96
CA VAL A 137 17.62 3.33 2.25
C VAL A 137 16.71 2.12 2.49
N ARG A 138 15.40 2.26 2.21
CA ARG A 138 14.45 1.15 2.34
C ARG A 138 14.77 -0.01 1.40
N SER A 139 15.15 0.26 0.15
CA SER A 139 15.50 -0.79 -0.81
C SER A 139 16.75 -1.57 -0.38
N ARG A 140 17.77 -0.88 0.16
CA ARG A 140 18.94 -1.54 0.76
C ARG A 140 18.57 -2.43 1.94
N ALA A 141 17.74 -1.95 2.85
CA ALA A 141 17.30 -2.75 3.99
C ALA A 141 16.51 -4.01 3.56
N ILE A 142 15.72 -3.92 2.48
CA ILE A 142 15.01 -5.07 1.91
C ILE A 142 16.02 -6.05 1.30
N ALA A 143 17.00 -5.56 0.53
CA ALA A 143 18.02 -6.40 -0.08
C ALA A 143 18.84 -7.18 0.99
N GLU A 144 19.24 -6.52 2.07
CA GLU A 144 19.94 -7.18 3.20
C GLU A 144 19.05 -8.22 3.91
N ALA A 145 17.75 -7.95 4.03
CA ALA A 145 16.81 -8.91 4.61
C ALA A 145 16.61 -10.14 3.70
N ASP A 146 16.59 -9.95 2.39
CA ASP A 146 16.45 -11.03 1.42
C ASP A 146 17.72 -11.89 1.34
N GLU A 147 18.91 -11.30 1.47
CA GLU A 147 20.17 -12.06 1.58
C GLU A 147 20.15 -13.03 2.76
N LYS A 148 19.76 -12.56 3.95
CA LYS A 148 19.61 -13.42 5.15
C LYS A 148 18.59 -14.54 4.94
N ARG A 149 17.48 -14.26 4.25
CA ARG A 149 16.49 -15.31 3.91
C ARG A 149 17.11 -16.37 3.02
N VAL A 150 17.86 -15.99 2.00
CA VAL A 150 18.54 -16.95 1.12
C VAL A 150 19.55 -17.81 1.90
N GLU A 151 20.31 -17.23 2.82
CA GLU A 151 21.22 -18.00 3.68
C GLU A 151 20.48 -19.01 4.56
N THR A 152 19.38 -18.62 5.19
CA THR A 152 18.56 -19.55 6.00
C THR A 152 18.00 -20.69 5.16
N LEU A 153 17.55 -20.42 3.93
CA LEU A 153 17.05 -21.45 3.02
C LEU A 153 18.15 -22.43 2.58
N LYS A 154 19.35 -21.93 2.30
CA LYS A 154 20.52 -22.79 1.99
C LYS A 154 20.89 -23.68 3.18
N HIS A 155 20.84 -23.15 4.40
CA HIS A 155 21.10 -23.94 5.60
C HIS A 155 20.05 -25.05 5.79
N LEU A 156 18.76 -24.73 5.64
CA LEU A 156 17.68 -25.72 5.69
C LEU A 156 17.82 -26.80 4.62
N GLN A 157 18.18 -26.41 3.39
CA GLN A 157 18.46 -27.38 2.32
C GLN A 157 19.61 -28.33 2.69
N THR A 158 20.65 -27.81 3.35
CA THR A 158 21.81 -28.61 3.78
C THR A 158 21.42 -29.59 4.89
N MET A 159 20.63 -29.13 5.87
CA MET A 159 20.07 -29.95 6.95
C MET A 159 19.20 -31.09 6.40
N LEU A 160 18.32 -30.80 5.44
CA LEU A 160 17.47 -31.81 4.81
C LEU A 160 18.31 -32.87 4.09
N ARG A 161 19.33 -32.48 3.32
CA ARG A 161 20.25 -33.44 2.70
C ARG A 161 20.98 -34.31 3.72
N GLY A 162 21.39 -33.72 4.85
CA GLY A 162 22.01 -34.46 5.96
C GLY A 162 21.04 -35.47 6.59
N TYR A 163 19.78 -35.08 6.77
CA TYR A 163 18.72 -35.96 7.26
C TYR A 163 18.45 -37.10 6.29
N ASP A 164 18.32 -36.83 4.99
CA ASP A 164 18.11 -37.86 3.97
C ASP A 164 19.27 -38.86 3.92
N LEU A 165 20.50 -38.37 4.04
CA LEU A 165 21.69 -39.21 4.09
C LEU A 165 21.69 -40.10 5.35
N ALA A 166 21.45 -39.54 6.53
CA ALA A 166 21.33 -40.32 7.77
C ALA A 166 20.20 -41.36 7.69
N LEU A 167 19.05 -40.98 7.15
CA LEU A 167 17.92 -41.88 6.95
C LEU A 167 18.29 -43.04 6.02
N SER A 168 18.95 -42.76 4.89
CA SER A 168 19.41 -43.79 3.96
C SER A 168 20.41 -44.77 4.59
N THR A 169 21.30 -44.31 5.49
CA THR A 169 22.22 -45.21 6.20
C THR A 169 21.50 -46.11 7.21
N HIS A 170 20.46 -45.59 7.89
CA HIS A 170 19.67 -46.38 8.83
C HIS A 170 18.69 -47.35 8.15
N LEU A 171 18.24 -47.03 6.94
CA LEU A 171 17.40 -47.90 6.11
C LEU A 171 18.21 -48.84 5.21
N GLN A 172 19.54 -48.79 5.27
CA GLN A 172 20.38 -49.69 4.49
C GLN A 172 20.16 -51.12 5.02
N PRO A 173 19.59 -52.05 4.20
CA PRO A 173 19.41 -53.42 4.65
C PRO A 173 20.78 -54.01 4.96
N PRO A 174 20.91 -54.91 5.97
CA PRO A 174 22.17 -55.56 6.25
C PRO A 174 22.66 -56.22 4.96
N THR A 175 23.81 -55.76 4.47
CA THR A 175 24.49 -56.39 3.35
C THR A 175 24.77 -57.84 3.75
N VAL A 176 23.97 -58.75 3.21
CA VAL A 176 24.20 -60.20 3.29
C VAL A 176 25.60 -60.46 2.76
N GLY A 177 26.55 -60.74 3.65
CA GLY A 177 27.92 -61.03 3.21
C GLY A 177 29.02 -60.96 4.26
N ASP A 178 28.78 -60.43 5.46
CA ASP A 178 29.75 -60.57 6.57
C ASP A 178 29.27 -61.63 7.56
N VAL A 179 29.23 -62.88 7.08
CA VAL A 179 29.36 -64.05 7.94
C VAL A 179 30.79 -64.54 7.70
N SER A 180 31.74 -63.86 8.32
CA SER A 180 33.05 -64.43 8.57
C SER A 180 32.92 -65.59 9.58
N GLU A 181 33.90 -66.50 9.53
CA GLU A 181 34.25 -67.53 10.52
C GLU A 181 33.63 -68.93 10.32
N VAL A 182 34.39 -69.95 9.88
CA VAL A 182 35.59 -70.63 10.44
C VAL A 182 35.17 -72.03 10.94
N ASN A 183 35.69 -73.04 10.24
CA ASN A 183 36.22 -74.31 10.78
C ASN A 183 35.25 -75.28 11.50
N THR A 184 34.99 -76.45 10.90
CA THR A 184 35.54 -77.77 11.31
C THR A 184 34.79 -78.91 10.60
N SER A 185 35.52 -79.69 9.81
CA SER A 185 35.55 -81.17 9.72
C SER A 185 36.01 -81.67 8.35
#